data_AF-A0A494WYA0-F1
#
_entry.id   AF-A0A494WYA0-F1
#
_cell.length_a   1.000
_cell.length_b   1.000
_cell.length_c   1.000
_cell.angle_alpha   90.00
_cell.angle_beta   90.00
_cell.angle_gamma   90.00
#
_symmetry.space_group_name_H-M   'P 1'
#
loop_
_entity.id
_entity.type
_entity.pdbx_description
1 polymer ?
#
loop_
_entity_poly.entity_id
_entity_poly.type
_entity_poly.pdbx_seq_one_letter_code
_entity_poly.pdbx_strand_id
1 'polypeptide(L)'
;MIDVMTPGMVGFDREEVLAMEKITVSLPSPLLAVLDGLARKWSTTRSDAVAELIRRVEQEELEEQLKEGYLALAEANRKDAGFFLHAQAEVVLRDGN
;
A
#
# COMPACT_ATOMS: atom_id res chain seq x y z
N MET A 1 -39.15 -12.36 -16.56
CA MET A 1 -38.35 -13.60 -16.57
C MET A 1 -37.34 -13.44 -15.46
N ILE A 2 -37.52 -14.16 -14.37
CA ILE A 2 -36.87 -13.88 -13.09
C ILE A 2 -35.51 -14.56 -13.12
N ASP A 3 -34.45 -13.77 -13.08
CA ASP A 3 -33.08 -14.25 -13.09
C ASP A 3 -32.77 -14.86 -11.71
N VAL A 4 -32.36 -16.12 -11.71
CA VAL A 4 -32.09 -16.90 -10.50
C VAL A 4 -30.67 -16.58 -10.07
N MET A 5 -30.52 -15.63 -9.15
CA MET A 5 -29.22 -15.33 -8.55
C MET A 5 -28.76 -16.50 -7.66
N THR A 6 -27.66 -17.14 -8.06
CA THR A 6 -26.91 -18.04 -7.19
C THR A 6 -26.10 -17.18 -6.21
N PRO A 7 -26.33 -17.26 -4.89
CA PRO A 7 -25.59 -16.47 -3.92
C PRO A 7 -24.22 -17.12 -3.71
N GLY A 8 -23.14 -16.50 -4.22
CA GLY A 8 -21.79 -16.99 -3.95
C GLY A 8 -20.67 -16.49 -4.86
N MET A 9 -20.97 -15.83 -5.98
CA MET A 9 -19.95 -15.26 -6.86
C MET A 9 -20.15 -13.76 -6.98
N VAL A 10 -19.27 -12.99 -6.33
CA VAL A 10 -19.08 -11.59 -6.70
C VAL A 10 -18.37 -11.60 -8.04
N GLY A 11 -19.13 -11.45 -9.13
CA GLY A 11 -18.56 -11.17 -10.44
C GLY A 11 -17.89 -9.81 -10.37
N PHE A 12 -16.57 -9.79 -10.18
CA PHE A 12 -15.75 -8.59 -10.34
C PHE A 12 -15.52 -8.31 -11.85
N ASP A 13 -16.59 -8.30 -12.63
CA ASP A 13 -16.55 -7.84 -14.03
C ASP A 13 -16.80 -6.33 -14.07
N ARG A 14 -16.16 -5.60 -13.15
CA ARG A 14 -16.00 -4.16 -13.31
C ARG A 14 -14.72 -3.98 -14.11
N GLU A 15 -14.86 -4.03 -15.43
CA GLU A 15 -13.98 -3.25 -16.30
C GLU A 15 -14.17 -1.78 -15.89
N GLU A 16 -13.42 -1.34 -14.87
CA GLU A 16 -13.19 0.06 -14.62
C GLU A 16 -12.38 0.58 -15.79
N VAL A 17 -13.10 1.00 -16.83
CA VAL A 17 -12.56 1.86 -17.87
C VAL A 17 -11.94 3.03 -17.13
N LEU A 18 -10.60 3.05 -17.03
CA LEU A 18 -9.86 4.10 -16.34
C LEU A 18 -10.23 5.44 -16.96
N ALA A 19 -11.17 6.14 -16.33
CA ALA A 19 -11.56 7.48 -16.73
C ALA A 19 -10.35 8.38 -16.48
N MET A 20 -9.59 8.67 -17.54
CA MET A 20 -8.46 9.59 -17.46
C MET A 20 -8.99 11.02 -17.33
N GLU A 21 -8.97 11.54 -16.11
CA GLU A 21 -9.22 12.95 -15.88
C GLU A 21 -8.00 13.78 -16.31
N LYS A 22 -8.26 14.85 -17.07
CA LYS A 22 -7.23 15.77 -17.55
C LYS A 22 -7.26 17.05 -16.72
N ILE A 23 -6.12 17.39 -16.14
CA ILE A 23 -5.91 18.64 -15.42
C ILE A 23 -4.90 19.52 -16.17
N THR A 24 -5.11 20.83 -16.13
CA THR A 24 -4.13 21.82 -16.58
C THR A 24 -3.55 22.52 -15.38
N VAL A 25 -2.22 22.52 -15.25
CA VAL A 25 -1.53 23.18 -14.13
C VAL A 25 -0.53 24.21 -14.64
N SER A 26 -0.44 25.34 -13.93
CA SER A 26 0.58 26.37 -14.17
C SER A 26 1.70 26.18 -13.15
N LEU A 27 2.91 25.95 -13.65
CA LEU A 27 4.10 25.73 -12.82
C LEU A 27 5.16 26.80 -13.10
N PRO A 28 5.88 27.28 -12.07
CA PRO A 28 7.06 28.11 -12.24
C PRO A 28 8.09 27.44 -13.16
N SER A 29 8.77 28.22 -14.01
CA SER A 29 9.80 27.73 -14.93
C SER A 29 10.89 26.86 -14.29
N PRO A 30 11.37 27.14 -13.05
CA PRO A 30 12.32 26.25 -12.37
C PRO A 30 11.76 24.85 -12.12
N LEU A 31 10.47 24.73 -11.76
CA LEU A 31 9.85 23.43 -11.50
C LEU A 31 9.62 22.64 -12.80
N LEU A 32 9.36 23.33 -13.91
CA LEU A 32 9.31 22.68 -15.24
C LEU A 32 10.66 22.06 -15.61
N ALA A 33 11.77 22.75 -15.31
CA ALA A 33 13.11 22.22 -15.57
C ALA A 33 13.42 20.97 -14.72
N VAL A 34 12.97 20.96 -13.45
CA VAL A 34 13.07 19.77 -12.59
C VAL A 34 12.25 18.61 -13.14
N LEU A 35 11.00 18.88 -13.54
CA LEU A 35 10.12 17.87 -14.13
C LEU A 35 10.70 17.28 -15.41
N ASP A 36 11.32 18.11 -16.26
CA ASP A 36 12.04 17.67 -17.46
C ASP A 36 13.26 16.81 -17.15
N GLY A 37 13.96 17.11 -16.05
CA GLY A 37 15.05 16.28 -15.55
C GLY A 37 14.55 14.90 -15.11
N LEU A 38 13.44 14.86 -14.38
CA LEU A 38 12.82 13.62 -13.88
C LEU A 38 12.28 12.77 -15.02
N ALA A 39 11.55 13.36 -15.96
CA ALA A 39 11.04 12.68 -17.14
C ALA A 39 12.18 12.03 -17.95
N ARG A 40 13.30 12.75 -18.13
CA ARG A 40 14.50 12.18 -18.78
C ARG A 40 15.15 11.06 -17.96
N LYS A 41 15.30 11.25 -16.65
CA LYS A 41 15.90 10.26 -15.75
C LYS A 41 15.11 8.95 -15.74
N TRP A 42 13.79 9.04 -15.80
CA TRP A 42 12.90 7.88 -15.77
C TRP A 42 12.54 7.36 -17.16
N SER A 43 13.00 8.02 -18.23
CA SER A 43 12.63 7.70 -19.62
C SER A 43 11.12 7.69 -19.85
N THR A 44 10.41 8.65 -19.23
CA THR A 44 8.94 8.77 -19.31
C THR A 44 8.51 10.15 -19.82
N THR A 45 7.21 10.37 -19.96
CA THR A 45 6.65 11.69 -20.28
C THR A 45 6.57 12.59 -19.04
N ARG A 46 6.40 13.91 -19.23
CA ARG A 46 6.14 14.84 -18.12
C ARG A 46 4.91 14.42 -17.30
N SER A 47 3.85 13.98 -17.97
CA SER A 47 2.61 13.53 -17.31
C SER A 47 2.84 12.27 -16.48
N ASP A 48 3.59 11.30 -17.01
CA ASP A 48 3.93 10.09 -16.26
C ASP A 48 4.86 10.40 -15.09
N ALA A 49 5.80 11.33 -15.25
CA ALA A 49 6.65 11.78 -14.16
C ALA A 49 5.84 12.45 -13.05
N VAL A 50 4.79 13.22 -13.38
CA VAL A 50 3.86 13.76 -12.37
C VAL A 50 3.08 12.64 -11.68
N ALA A 51 2.54 11.67 -12.44
CA ALA A 51 1.83 10.53 -11.87
C ALA A 51 2.71 9.70 -10.92
N GLU A 52 3.96 9.48 -11.32
CA GLU A 52 4.96 8.78 -10.51
C GLU A 52 5.32 9.56 -9.23
N LEU A 53 5.42 10.89 -9.30
CA LEU A 53 5.63 11.72 -8.12
C LEU A 53 4.46 11.62 -7.14
N ILE A 54 3.22 11.64 -7.64
CA ILE A 54 2.02 11.50 -6.79
C ILE A 54 2.01 10.13 -6.10
N ARG A 55 2.24 9.05 -6.85
CA ARG A 55 2.31 7.68 -6.29
C ARG A 55 3.36 7.55 -5.20
N ARG A 56 4.52 8.20 -5.35
CA ARG A 56 5.58 8.16 -4.33
C ARG A 56 5.17 8.83 -3.05
N VAL A 57 4.48 9.97 -3.12
CA VAL A 57 3.96 10.63 -1.92
C VAL A 57 2.94 9.74 -1.21
N GLU A 58 2.01 9.12 -1.95
CA GLU A 58 1.05 8.17 -1.37
C GLU A 58 1.76 6.96 -0.74
N GLN A 59 2.82 6.46 -1.39
CA GLN A 59 3.60 5.35 -0.86
C GLN A 59 4.37 5.74 0.41
N GLU A 60 4.96 6.93 0.47
CA GLU A 60 5.66 7.44 1.66
C GLU A 60 4.71 7.55 2.86
N GLU A 61 3.48 8.04 2.64
CA GLU A 61 2.44 8.08 3.68
C GLU A 61 2.05 6.69 4.17
N LEU A 62 1.90 5.73 3.25
CA LEU A 62 1.61 4.33 3.60
C LEU A 62 2.76 3.70 4.39
N GLU A 63 4.01 3.94 3.99
CA GLU A 63 5.20 3.41 4.67
C GLU A 63 5.31 3.93 6.12
N GLU A 64 4.96 5.20 6.37
CA GLU A 64 4.96 5.75 7.73
C GLU A 64 3.85 5.11 8.59
N GLN A 65 2.64 4.92 8.04
CA GLN A 65 1.56 4.21 8.74
C GLN A 65 1.93 2.76 9.08
N LEU A 66 2.59 2.06 8.15
CA LEU A 66 3.08 0.71 8.38
C LEU A 66 4.11 0.68 9.52
N LYS A 67 5.04 1.63 9.53
CA LYS A 67 6.06 1.74 10.59
C LYS A 67 5.42 1.95 11.96
N GLU A 68 4.43 2.82 12.08
CA GLU A 68 3.66 3.00 13.32
C GLU A 68 2.96 1.70 13.74
N GLY A 69 2.28 1.04 12.80
CA GLY A 69 1.58 -0.22 13.05
C GLY A 69 2.52 -1.35 13.51
N TYR A 70 3.70 -1.47 12.89
CA TYR A 70 4.69 -2.47 13.28
C TYR A 70 5.28 -2.21 14.66
N LEU A 71 5.49 -0.95 15.05
CA LEU A 71 5.94 -0.60 16.40
C LEU A 71 4.89 -0.98 17.45
N ALA A 72 3.62 -0.65 17.20
CA ALA A 72 2.53 -1.03 18.08
C ALA A 72 2.39 -2.56 18.21
N LEU A 73 2.53 -3.28 17.08
CA LEU A 73 2.50 -4.75 17.07
C LEU A 73 3.70 -5.35 17.82
N ALA A 74 4.89 -4.76 17.69
CA ALA A 74 6.07 -5.22 18.42
C ALA A 74 5.90 -5.08 19.94
N GLU A 75 5.28 -3.98 20.40
CA GLU A 75 4.97 -3.78 21.81
C GLU A 75 3.94 -4.81 22.32
N ALA A 76 2.85 -5.02 21.58
CA ALA A 76 1.85 -6.04 21.89
C ALA A 76 2.47 -7.45 21.94
N ASN A 77 3.25 -7.82 20.93
CA ASN A 77 3.94 -9.10 20.87
C ASN A 77 4.91 -9.29 22.03
N ARG A 78 5.62 -8.24 22.47
CA ARG A 78 6.50 -8.32 23.64
C ARG A 78 5.71 -8.61 24.91
N LYS A 79 4.57 -7.94 25.08
CA LYS A 79 3.68 -8.15 26.23
C LYS A 79 3.10 -9.56 26.22
N ASP A 80 2.60 -10.01 25.07
CA ASP A 80 2.01 -11.32 24.90
C ASP A 80 3.05 -12.43 25.06
N ALA A 81 4.24 -12.28 24.49
CA ALA A 81 5.34 -13.22 24.69
C ALA A 81 5.66 -13.35 26.19
N GLY A 82 5.73 -12.25 26.94
CA GLY A 82 5.94 -12.30 28.39
C GLY A 82 4.82 -13.04 29.14
N PHE A 83 3.58 -12.93 28.67
CA PHE A 83 2.42 -13.60 29.28
C PHE A 83 2.33 -15.09 28.94
N PHE A 84 2.62 -15.44 27.68
CA PHE A 84 2.46 -16.80 27.15
C PHE A 84 3.73 -17.64 27.21
N LEU A 85 4.89 -17.07 27.58
CA LEU A 85 6.17 -17.78 27.66
C LEU A 85 6.06 -19.05 28.52
N HIS A 86 5.35 -18.96 29.64
CA HIS A 86 5.15 -20.09 30.55
C HIS A 86 4.24 -21.18 29.96
N ALA A 87 3.19 -20.81 29.24
CA ALA A 87 2.29 -21.75 28.58
C ALA A 87 2.97 -22.45 27.37
N GLN A 88 3.84 -21.73 26.66
CA GLN A 88 4.65 -22.31 25.58
C GLN A 88 5.71 -23.28 26.11
N ALA A 89 6.30 -23.01 27.27
CA ALA A 89 7.27 -23.90 27.90
C ALA A 89 6.66 -25.27 28.27
N GLU A 90 5.40 -25.31 28.73
CA GLU A 90 4.71 -26.57 29.03
C GLU A 90 4.52 -27.46 27.79
N VAL A 91 4.27 -26.88 26.61
CA VAL A 91 4.08 -27.66 25.36
C VAL A 91 5.42 -28.22 24.86
N VAL A 92 6.48 -27.41 24.84
CA VAL A 92 7.80 -27.82 24.34
C VAL A 92 8.45 -28.88 25.24
N LEU A 93 8.25 -28.82 26.56
CA LEU A 93 8.81 -29.78 27.50
C LEU A 93 8.05 -31.11 27.54
N ARG A 94 6.82 -31.17 27.01
CA ARG A 94 5.99 -32.39 27.02
C ARG A 94 6.31 -33.37 25.89
N ASP A 95 6.81 -32.87 24.76
CA ASP A 95 7.16 -33.69 23.59
C ASP A 95 8.61 -34.23 23.65
N GLY A 96 9.37 -33.87 24.69
CA GLY A 96 10.77 -34.27 24.89
C GLY A 96 10.98 -35.46 25.83
N ASN A 97 9.93 -36.16 26.27
CA ASN A 97 10.01 -37.25 27.24
C ASN A 97 9.33 -38.54 26.76
#